data_AF-A0A150P718-F1
#
_entry.id   AF-A0A150P718-F1
#
_cell.length_a   1.000
_cell.length_b   1.000
_cell.length_c   1.000
_cell.angle_alpha   90.00
_cell.angle_beta   90.00
_cell.angle_gamma   90.00
#
_symmetry.space_group_name_H-M   'P 1'
#
loop_
_entity.id
_entity.type
_entity.pdbx_description
1 polymer ?
#
loop_
_entity_poly.entity_id
_entity_poly.type
_entity_poly.pdbx_seq_one_letter_code
_entity_poly.pdbx_strand_id
1 'polypeptide(L)'
;MQAETYGHDAMGRIAWHRAAWGAETRYRYLGRTVEVEGPGGRVTTIENDALGRPVRIVDPEGGVTSYAYGPFGGLWTVTDPGDAKTTTERDAYGRVRRHIDPGTSTRIKGPPSRTTTGSASGPRRWMSSGER
;
A
#
# COMPACT_ATOMS: atom_id res chain seq x y z
N MET A 1 26.05 23.78 18.31
CA MET A 1 24.87 23.00 17.89
C MET A 1 24.30 23.68 16.65
N GLN A 2 24.32 23.05 15.48
CA GLN A 2 23.61 23.59 14.33
C GLN A 2 22.12 23.22 14.45
N ALA A 3 21.23 24.15 14.13
CA ALA A 3 19.79 23.95 14.19
C ALA A 3 19.27 23.47 12.83
N GLU A 4 18.25 22.61 12.84
CA GLU A 4 17.50 22.29 11.63
C GLU A 4 16.69 23.51 11.20
N THR A 5 16.68 23.78 9.90
CA THR A 5 15.99 24.95 9.34
C THR A 5 15.07 24.53 8.22
N TYR A 6 13.91 25.17 8.15
CA TYR A 6 12.86 24.88 7.17
C TYR A 6 12.46 26.19 6.48
N GLY A 7 12.41 26.15 5.15
CA GLY A 7 11.76 27.18 4.35
C GLY A 7 10.38 26.73 3.91
N HIS A 8 9.45 27.66 3.84
CA HIS A 8 8.08 27.40 3.40
C HIS A 8 7.77 28.14 2.09
N ASP A 9 6.86 27.58 1.29
CA ASP A 9 6.29 28.24 0.12
C ASP A 9 5.16 29.23 0.51
N ALA A 10 4.58 29.91 -0.48
CA ALA A 10 3.48 30.86 -0.26
C ALA A 10 2.19 30.21 0.28
N MET A 11 2.07 28.88 0.19
CA MET A 11 0.97 28.10 0.78
C MET A 11 1.30 27.54 2.16
N GLY A 12 2.48 27.86 2.73
CA GLY A 12 2.91 27.36 4.03
C GLY A 12 3.40 25.91 4.04
N ARG A 13 3.66 25.31 2.87
CA ARG A 13 4.24 23.97 2.76
C ARG A 13 5.76 24.06 2.76
N ILE A 14 6.47 23.02 3.19
CA ILE A 14 7.93 23.03 3.27
C ILE A 14 8.52 23.05 1.85
N ALA A 15 9.17 24.14 1.46
CA ALA A 15 9.87 24.28 0.18
C ALA A 15 11.31 23.74 0.25
N TRP A 16 11.94 23.80 1.42
CA TRP A 16 13.24 23.19 1.66
C TRP A 16 13.46 22.94 3.15
N HIS A 17 14.30 21.96 3.45
CA HIS A 17 14.74 21.62 4.80
C HIS A 17 16.26 21.44 4.78
N ARG A 18 16.96 22.07 5.72
CA ARG A 18 18.38 21.84 5.96
C ARG A 18 18.56 21.20 7.32
N ALA A 19 19.06 19.96 7.31
CA ALA A 19 19.36 19.18 8.50
C ALA A 19 20.55 19.77 9.28
N ALA A 20 20.68 19.41 10.56
CA ALA A 20 21.72 19.92 11.45
C ALA A 20 23.16 19.58 10.98
N TRP A 21 23.34 18.54 10.16
CA TRP A 21 24.63 18.19 9.55
C TRP A 21 24.87 18.83 8.17
N GLY A 22 24.02 19.78 7.77
CA GLY A 22 24.19 20.58 6.54
C GLY A 22 23.60 19.98 5.27
N ALA A 23 22.97 18.79 5.34
CA ALA A 23 22.24 18.24 4.19
C ALA A 23 20.99 19.08 3.91
N GLU A 24 20.83 19.52 2.66
CA GLU A 24 19.67 20.27 2.19
C GLU A 24 18.80 19.38 1.30
N THR A 25 17.51 19.39 1.57
CA THR A 25 16.48 18.76 0.74
C THR A 25 15.51 19.84 0.28
N ARG A 26 15.19 19.88 -1.01
CA ARG A 26 14.22 20.82 -1.58
C ARG A 26 12.99 20.09 -2.08
N TYR A 27 11.85 20.74 -1.95
CA TYR A 27 10.56 20.24 -2.37
C TYR A 27 9.94 21.22 -3.36
N ARG A 28 9.62 20.73 -4.56
CA ARG A 28 8.90 21.51 -5.57
C ARG A 28 7.54 20.89 -5.80
N TYR A 29 6.50 21.67 -5.51
CA TYR A 29 5.12 21.24 -5.65
C TYR A 29 4.54 21.72 -7.00
N LEU A 30 4.40 20.79 -7.95
CA LEU A 30 3.86 21.00 -9.29
C LEU A 30 2.43 20.44 -9.38
N GLY A 31 1.54 20.95 -8.51
CA GLY A 31 0.16 20.47 -8.39
C GLY A 31 0.09 19.10 -7.71
N ARG A 32 -0.21 18.05 -8.49
CA ARG A 32 -0.24 16.66 -8.00
C ARG A 32 1.14 16.00 -7.94
N THR A 33 2.11 16.57 -8.63
CA THR A 33 3.48 16.07 -8.65
C THR A 33 4.34 16.85 -7.65
N VAL A 34 5.20 16.13 -6.94
CA VAL A 34 6.16 16.69 -6.00
C VAL A 34 7.54 16.19 -6.38
N GLU A 35 8.45 17.10 -6.67
CA GLU A 35 9.86 16.78 -6.85
C GLU A 35 10.60 17.00 -5.54
N VAL A 36 11.35 16.00 -5.12
CA VAL A 36 12.18 16.03 -3.92
C VAL A 36 13.63 15.95 -4.36
N GLU A 37 14.34 17.06 -4.24
CA GLU A 37 15.77 17.12 -4.52
C GLU A 37 16.52 16.91 -3.20
N GLY A 38 17.18 15.76 -3.07
CA GLY A 38 17.98 15.42 -1.91
C GLY A 38 19.41 15.96 -1.96
N PRO A 39 20.19 15.76 -0.88
CA PRO A 39 21.61 16.13 -0.85
C PRO A 39 22.38 15.39 -1.94
N GLY A 40 23.12 16.15 -2.76
CA GLY A 40 23.86 15.61 -3.91
C GLY A 40 23.14 15.73 -5.26
N GLY A 41 22.06 16.53 -5.35
CA GLY A 41 21.37 16.82 -6.61
C GLY A 41 20.53 15.66 -7.14
N ARG A 42 20.26 14.65 -6.31
CA ARG A 42 19.43 13.51 -6.65
C ARG A 42 17.96 13.91 -6.54
N VAL A 43 17.21 13.80 -7.63
CA VAL A 43 15.81 14.18 -7.68
C VAL A 43 14.92 12.93 -7.68
N THR A 44 14.01 12.86 -6.72
CA THR A 44 12.92 11.87 -6.68
C THR A 44 11.62 12.56 -7.06
N THR A 45 10.88 12.02 -8.01
CA THR A 45 9.58 12.58 -8.44
C THR A 45 8.45 11.74 -7.88
N ILE A 46 7.50 12.35 -7.20
CA ILE A 46 6.34 11.70 -6.59
C ILE A 46 5.08 12.25 -7.25
N GLU A 47 4.37 11.44 -8.00
CA GLU A 47 3.05 11.77 -8.53
C GLU A 47 1.97 11.28 -7.57
N ASN A 48 1.02 12.15 -7.23
CA ASN A 48 -0.08 11.84 -6.33
C ASN A 48 -1.44 11.81 -7.05
N ASP A 49 -2.39 11.07 -6.50
CA ASP A 49 -3.78 11.11 -6.93
C ASP A 49 -4.51 12.37 -6.41
N ALA A 50 -5.80 12.48 -6.74
CA ALA A 50 -6.65 13.58 -6.27
C ALA A 50 -6.84 13.63 -4.74
N LEU A 51 -6.56 12.53 -4.04
CA LEU A 51 -6.64 12.40 -2.59
C LEU A 51 -5.28 12.64 -1.91
N GLY A 52 -4.24 12.98 -2.67
CA GLY A 52 -2.89 13.25 -2.15
C GLY A 52 -2.08 11.99 -1.84
N ARG A 53 -2.44 10.84 -2.41
CA ARG A 53 -1.73 9.57 -2.19
C ARG A 53 -0.77 9.29 -3.36
N PRO A 54 0.45 8.80 -3.11
CA PRO A 54 1.43 8.55 -4.17
C PRO A 54 0.96 7.44 -5.08
N VAL A 55 0.83 7.71 -6.37
CA VAL A 55 0.50 6.71 -7.42
C VAL A 55 1.74 6.28 -8.20
N ARG A 56 2.77 7.12 -8.22
CA ARG A 56 4.02 6.83 -8.91
C ARG A 56 5.16 7.57 -8.23
N ILE A 57 6.26 6.87 -8.00
CA ILE A 57 7.50 7.42 -7.48
C ILE A 57 8.60 7.07 -8.49
N VAL A 58 9.35 8.07 -8.93
CA VAL A 58 10.50 7.91 -9.81
C VAL A 58 11.74 8.26 -9.00
N ASP A 59 12.61 7.28 -8.83
CA ASP A 59 13.89 7.41 -8.16
C ASP A 59 14.89 8.18 -9.02
N PRO A 60 15.94 8.77 -8.42
CA PRO A 60 16.98 9.49 -9.15
C PRO A 60 17.74 8.62 -10.15
N GLU A 61 17.71 7.30 -9.98
CA GLU A 61 18.31 6.32 -10.90
C GLU A 61 17.38 5.94 -12.06
N GLY A 62 16.19 6.56 -12.15
CA GLY A 62 15.18 6.30 -13.18
C GLY A 62 14.27 5.11 -12.87
N GLY A 63 14.44 4.47 -11.71
CA GLY A 63 13.55 3.43 -11.22
C GLY A 63 12.15 3.98 -10.99
N VAL A 64 11.11 3.29 -11.46
CA VAL A 64 9.72 3.69 -11.29
C VAL A 64 9.00 2.70 -10.38
N THR A 65 8.56 3.18 -9.21
CA THR A 65 7.65 2.45 -8.32
C THR A 65 6.24 2.96 -8.52
N SER A 66 5.29 2.08 -8.84
CA SER A 66 3.87 2.45 -9.06
C SER A 66 2.97 1.87 -7.98
N TYR A 67 2.00 2.64 -7.54
CA TYR A 67 1.05 2.26 -6.49
C TYR A 67 -0.38 2.36 -7.02
N ALA A 68 -1.14 1.29 -6.87
CA ALA A 68 -2.57 1.26 -7.17
C ALA A 68 -3.37 1.11 -5.90
N TYR A 69 -4.42 1.94 -5.76
CA TYR A 69 -5.33 1.92 -4.63
C TYR A 69 -6.67 1.30 -5.04
N GLY A 70 -7.23 0.49 -4.14
CA GLY A 70 -8.52 -0.17 -4.32
C GLY A 70 -9.74 0.74 -4.12
N PRO A 71 -10.95 0.20 -4.39
CA PRO A 71 -12.23 0.91 -4.19
C PRO A 71 -12.48 1.32 -2.72
N PHE A 72 -11.85 0.63 -1.76
CA PHE A 72 -11.94 0.98 -0.34
C PHE A 72 -10.78 1.88 0.14
N GLY A 73 -10.02 2.46 -0.79
CA GLY A 73 -8.93 3.39 -0.51
C GLY A 73 -7.62 2.74 0.00
N GLY A 74 -7.62 1.44 0.26
CA GLY A 74 -6.42 0.70 0.65
C GLY A 74 -5.46 0.44 -0.51
N LEU A 75 -4.17 0.32 -0.21
CA LEU A 75 -3.14 -0.07 -1.18
C LEU A 75 -3.41 -1.49 -1.70
N TRP A 76 -3.55 -1.62 -3.02
CA TRP A 76 -3.92 -2.85 -3.71
C TRP A 76 -2.72 -3.47 -4.42
N THR A 77 -1.92 -2.66 -5.10
CA THR A 77 -0.72 -3.13 -5.82
C THR A 77 0.42 -2.15 -5.64
N VAL A 78 1.62 -2.69 -5.47
CA VAL A 78 2.89 -2.00 -5.63
C VAL A 78 3.64 -2.69 -6.76
N THR A 79 4.14 -1.93 -7.71
CA THR A 79 5.04 -2.42 -8.75
C THR A 79 6.37 -1.72 -8.56
N ASP A 80 7.41 -2.47 -8.25
CA ASP A 80 8.77 -1.99 -8.08
C ASP A 80 9.46 -1.76 -9.44
N PRO A 81 10.56 -0.97 -9.48
CA PRO A 81 11.30 -0.67 -10.69
C PRO A 81 11.85 -1.87 -11.46
N GLY A 82 12.02 -3.01 -10.81
CA GLY A 82 12.44 -4.28 -11.43
C GLY A 82 11.30 -5.14 -11.96
N ASP A 83 10.13 -4.54 -12.24
CA ASP A 83 8.86 -5.21 -12.61
C ASP A 83 8.33 -6.21 -11.56
N ALA A 84 8.94 -6.21 -10.38
CA ALA A 84 8.50 -6.96 -9.22
C ALA A 84 7.17 -6.39 -8.74
N LYS A 85 6.10 -7.19 -8.79
CA LYS A 85 4.75 -6.76 -8.44
C LYS A 85 4.28 -7.42 -7.14
N THR A 86 4.04 -6.60 -6.14
CA THR A 86 3.42 -6.97 -4.88
C THR A 86 1.92 -6.65 -4.92
N THR A 87 1.05 -7.64 -4.71
CA THR A 87 -0.41 -7.43 -4.69
C THR A 87 -0.98 -7.76 -3.32
N THR A 88 -1.71 -6.81 -2.72
CA THR A 88 -2.39 -6.98 -1.45
C THR A 88 -3.89 -6.77 -1.63
N GLU A 89 -4.65 -7.86 -1.64
CA GLU A 89 -6.11 -7.80 -1.68
C GLU A 89 -6.63 -7.69 -0.24
N ARG A 90 -7.51 -6.71 -0.01
CA ARG A 90 -8.18 -6.50 1.28
C ARG A 90 -9.69 -6.66 1.14
N ASP A 91 -10.35 -7.17 2.18
CA ASP A 91 -11.81 -7.18 2.26
C ASP A 91 -12.38 -5.79 2.61
N ALA A 92 -13.71 -5.67 2.59
CA ALA A 92 -14.42 -4.43 2.94
C ALA A 92 -14.18 -3.96 4.39
N TYR A 93 -13.61 -4.81 5.25
CA TYR A 93 -13.24 -4.51 6.63
C TYR A 93 -11.74 -4.21 6.80
N GLY A 94 -10.99 -4.07 5.68
CA GLY A 94 -9.57 -3.74 5.66
C GLY A 94 -8.62 -4.92 5.92
N ARG A 95 -9.14 -6.13 6.10
CA ARG A 95 -8.34 -7.33 6.40
C ARG A 95 -7.69 -7.87 5.12
N VAL A 96 -6.42 -8.23 5.21
CA VAL A 96 -5.68 -8.82 4.08
C VAL A 96 -6.24 -10.20 3.79
N ARG A 97 -6.84 -10.37 2.61
CA ARG A 97 -7.30 -11.67 2.09
C ARG A 97 -6.21 -12.38 1.30
N ARG A 98 -5.35 -11.62 0.65
CA ARG A 98 -4.29 -12.15 -0.21
C ARG A 98 -3.12 -11.17 -0.22
N HIS A 99 -1.93 -11.72 -0.06
CA HIS A 99 -0.69 -11.01 -0.27
C HIS A 99 0.13 -11.85 -1.25
N ILE A 100 0.63 -11.23 -2.31
CA ILE A 100 1.47 -11.88 -3.31
C ILE A 100 2.72 -11.04 -3.39
N ASP A 101 3.85 -11.62 -3.01
CA ASP A 101 5.16 -10.98 -3.13
C ASP A 101 5.84 -11.42 -4.44
N PRO A 102 6.68 -10.55 -5.04
CA PRO A 102 7.51 -10.92 -6.16
C PRO A 102 8.43 -12.07 -5.75
N GLY A 103 8.28 -13.22 -6.40
CA GLY A 103 9.08 -14.42 -6.17
C GLY A 103 8.54 -15.41 -5.14
N THR A 104 7.55 -15.06 -4.29
CA THR A 104 6.90 -16.02 -3.39
C THR A 104 5.40 -15.74 -3.30
N SER A 105 4.59 -16.61 -3.93
CA SER A 105 3.13 -16.58 -3.78
C SER A 105 2.74 -17.18 -2.41
N THR A 106 2.81 -16.39 -1.33
CA THR A 106 2.30 -16.83 -0.02
C THR A 106 0.80 -16.60 0.06
N ARG A 107 0.02 -17.59 -0.34
CA ARG A 107 -1.45 -17.55 -0.17
C ARG A 107 -1.78 -17.76 1.31
N ILE A 108 -2.08 -16.68 2.03
CA ILE A 108 -2.65 -16.78 3.38
C ILE A 108 -4.02 -17.46 3.24
N LYS A 109 -4.15 -18.70 3.73
CA LYS A 109 -5.48 -19.31 3.89
C LYS A 109 -6.20 -18.49 4.96
N GLY A 110 -7.28 -17.81 4.57
CA GLY A 110 -8.18 -17.19 5.54
C GLY A 110 -8.64 -18.21 6.58
N PRO A 111 -9.02 -17.77 7.80
CA PRO A 111 -9.49 -18.69 8.83
C PRO A 111 -10.63 -19.54 8.28
N PRO A 112 -10.75 -20.83 8.67
CA PRO A 112 -11.82 -21.67 8.19
C PRO A 112 -13.13 -20.96 8.47
N SER A 113 -13.89 -20.67 7.41
CA SER A 113 -15.30 -20.34 7.54
C SER A 113 -15.91 -21.47 8.34
N ARG A 114 -16.26 -21.21 9.60
CA ARG A 114 -17.11 -22.10 10.36
C ARG A 114 -18.46 -22.03 9.65
N THR A 115 -18.64 -22.92 8.68
CA THR A 115 -19.95 -23.19 8.09
C THR A 115 -20.76 -23.84 9.20
N THR A 116 -21.34 -23.02 10.08
CA THR A 116 -22.47 -23.43 10.89
C THR A 116 -23.65 -23.48 9.93
N THR A 117 -23.75 -24.59 9.19
CA THR A 117 -25.00 -25.00 8.56
C THR A 117 -25.96 -25.31 9.70
N GLY A 118 -26.72 -24.30 10.12
CA GLY A 118 -27.94 -24.52 10.86
C GLY A 118 -28.89 -25.27 9.94
N SER A 119 -29.11 -26.55 10.20
CA SER A 119 -30.27 -27.25 9.68
C SER A 119 -31.18 -27.55 10.86
N ALA A 120 -32.32 -26.86 10.84
CA ALA A 120 -33.39 -26.94 11.81
C ALA A 120 -33.97 -28.37 11.91
N SER A 121 -34.45 -28.68 13.12
CA SER A 121 -35.65 -29.46 13.45
C SER A 121 -35.83 -30.86 12.83
N GLY A 122 -35.72 -31.89 13.67
CA GLY A 122 -36.10 -33.28 13.36
C GLY A 122 -37.62 -33.51 13.30
N PRO A 123 -38.14 -34.69 13.71
CA PRO A 123 -37.56 -36.04 13.79
C PRO A 123 -38.29 -37.01 12.82
N ARG A 124 -37.72 -38.18 12.48
CA ARG A 124 -38.51 -39.38 12.11
C ARG A 124 -37.67 -40.66 11.98
N ARG A 125 -37.90 -41.56 12.95
CA ARG A 125 -38.21 -42.99 12.80
C ARG A 125 -37.25 -43.85 11.95
N TRP A 126 -36.41 -44.63 12.62
CA TRP A 126 -35.79 -45.84 12.06
C TRP A 126 -36.78 -47.00 12.17
N MET A 127 -37.08 -47.65 11.04
CA MET A 127 -37.81 -48.92 10.97
C MET A 127 -36.93 -49.95 10.25
N SER A 128 -36.86 -51.14 10.87
CA SER A 128 -36.52 -52.45 10.32
C SER A 128 -35.11 -52.68 9.77
N SER A 129 -34.57 -53.90 9.73
CA SER A 129 -34.83 -55.23 10.28
C SER A 129 -33.91 -56.17 9.49
N GLY A 130 -33.56 -57.32 10.06
CA GLY A 130 -33.03 -58.49 9.34
C GLY A 130 -31.56 -58.72 9.63
N GLU A 131 -31.18 -59.70 10.45
CA GLU A 131 -31.13 -61.14 10.10
C GLU A 131 -30.17 -61.35 8.90
N ARG A 132 -29.18 -62.23 8.94
CA ARG A 132 -28.93 -63.39 9.79
C ARG A 132 -27.44 -63.75 9.64
#